data_AF-A0AAW6MCQ6-F1
#
_entry.id   AF-A0AAW6MCQ6-F1
#
_cell.length_a   1.000
_cell.length_b   1.000
_cell.length_c   1.000
_cell.angle_alpha   90.00
_cell.angle_beta   90.00
_cell.angle_gamma   90.00
#
_symmetry.space_group_name_H-M   'P 1'
#
loop_
_entity.id
_entity.type
_entity.pdbx_description
1 polymer ?
#
loop_
_entity_poly.entity_id
_entity_poly.type
_entity_poly.pdbx_seq_one_letter_code
_entity_poly.pdbx_strand_id
1 'polypeptide(L)'
;YGAVHEFTTTEGVTVGATVISDITQTSAVASSEILSDAGREVQEKGFCYSITTPEPTSADEKVTSDAESSLITAAITGLSSNMKCYIRAYVKNARAYH
;
A
#
# COMPACT_ATOMS: atom_id res chain seq x y z
N TYR A 1 -21.75 25.46 -33.24
CA TYR A 1 -21.51 25.22 -31.80
C TYR A 1 -21.38 23.71 -31.61
N GLY A 2 -20.29 23.26 -30.95
CA GLY A 2 -19.97 21.85 -30.75
C GLY A 2 -20.57 21.27 -29.47
N ALA A 3 -20.64 19.94 -29.38
CA ALA A 3 -21.16 19.25 -28.21
C ALA A 3 -20.27 19.47 -26.98
N VAL A 4 -20.89 19.73 -25.84
CA VAL A 4 -20.22 19.70 -24.54
C VAL A 4 -19.92 18.25 -24.21
N HIS A 5 -18.73 17.98 -23.69
CA HIS A 5 -18.35 16.69 -23.12
C HIS A 5 -18.04 16.91 -21.64
N GLU A 6 -18.70 16.13 -20.78
CA GLU A 6 -18.41 16.08 -19.36
C GLU A 6 -17.59 14.82 -19.09
N PHE A 7 -16.59 14.92 -18.22
CA PHE A 7 -15.89 13.76 -17.67
C PHE A 7 -15.73 13.94 -16.16
N THR A 8 -15.78 12.83 -15.43
CA THR A 8 -15.54 12.78 -13.98
C THR A 8 -14.17 12.18 -13.74
N THR A 9 -13.34 12.82 -12.92
CA THR A 9 -12.05 12.27 -12.51
C THR A 9 -12.28 11.04 -11.64
N THR A 10 -11.63 9.91 -11.96
CA THR A 10 -11.68 8.72 -11.09
C THR A 10 -11.15 9.06 -9.70
N GLU A 11 -11.86 8.64 -8.65
CA GLU A 11 -11.32 8.65 -7.29
C GLU A 11 -9.97 7.90 -7.26
N GLY A 12 -9.02 8.39 -6.46
CA GLY A 12 -7.75 7.71 -6.29
C GLY A 12 -7.91 6.44 -5.45
N VAL A 13 -6.97 5.51 -5.61
CA VAL A 13 -6.88 4.35 -4.72
C VAL A 13 -6.66 4.85 -3.30
N THR A 14 -7.53 4.44 -2.38
CA THR A 14 -7.48 4.86 -0.97
C THR A 14 -7.25 3.64 -0.10
N VAL A 15 -6.25 3.72 0.76
CA VAL A 15 -5.92 2.70 1.75
C VAL A 15 -6.18 3.27 3.13
N GLY A 16 -6.80 2.48 4.00
CA GLY A 16 -7.06 2.81 5.39
C GLY A 16 -5.78 2.89 6.23
N ALA A 17 -5.96 3.21 7.51
CA ALA A 17 -4.85 3.30 8.44
C ALA A 17 -4.03 2.00 8.49
N THR A 18 -2.71 2.13 8.63
CA THR A 18 -1.84 0.99 8.87
C THR A 18 -1.74 0.72 10.36
N VAL A 19 -2.11 -0.50 10.74
CA VAL A 19 -1.99 -1.03 12.10
C VAL A 19 -0.77 -1.96 12.12
N ILE A 20 0.09 -1.79 13.13
CA ILE A 20 1.26 -2.62 13.34
C ILE A 20 1.05 -3.47 14.60
N SER A 21 1.25 -4.77 14.48
CA SER A 21 1.17 -5.76 15.57
C SER A 21 2.41 -6.65 15.60
N ASP A 22 2.48 -7.54 16.61
CA ASP A 22 3.52 -8.59 16.72
C ASP A 22 4.95 -8.05 16.55
N ILE A 23 5.21 -6.89 17.14
CA ILE A 23 6.49 -6.20 17.07
C ILE A 23 7.50 -6.95 17.93
N THR A 24 8.55 -7.44 17.30
CA THR A 24 9.72 -8.03 17.94
C THR A 24 10.95 -7.16 17.69
N GLN A 25 12.12 -7.63 18.13
CA GLN A 25 13.38 -6.93 17.88
C GLN A 25 13.74 -6.83 16.39
N THR A 26 13.29 -7.79 15.57
CA THR A 26 13.69 -7.91 14.16
C THR A 26 12.52 -8.14 13.21
N SER A 27 11.28 -8.09 13.70
CA SER A 27 10.08 -8.27 12.90
C SER A 27 8.89 -7.45 13.38
N ALA A 28 7.93 -7.21 12.50
CA ALA A 28 6.61 -6.68 12.83
C ALA A 28 5.58 -7.18 11.79
N VAL A 29 4.31 -7.23 12.17
CA VAL A 29 3.21 -7.51 11.26
C VAL A 29 2.48 -6.21 10.96
N ALA A 30 2.23 -5.94 9.69
CA ALA A 30 1.49 -4.78 9.24
C ALA A 30 0.18 -5.20 8.60
N SER A 31 -0.90 -4.47 8.92
CA SER A 31 -2.23 -4.67 8.34
C SER A 31 -2.88 -3.35 7.95
N SER A 32 -3.52 -3.33 6.79
CA SER A 32 -4.30 -2.22 6.24
C SER A 32 -5.44 -2.76 5.38
N GLU A 33 -6.40 -1.91 5.05
CA GLU A 33 -7.53 -2.25 4.19
C GLU A 33 -7.62 -1.28 3.01
N ILE A 34 -7.89 -1.81 1.81
CA ILE A 34 -8.20 -1.01 0.63
C ILE A 34 -9.64 -0.51 0.78
N LEU A 35 -9.79 0.79 1.02
CA LEU A 35 -11.10 1.44 1.15
C LEU A 35 -11.74 1.72 -0.22
N SER A 36 -10.90 1.96 -1.23
CA SER A 36 -11.33 2.11 -2.63
C SER A 36 -10.19 1.71 -3.55
N ASP A 37 -10.46 0.80 -4.48
CA ASP A 37 -9.57 0.40 -5.57
C ASP A 37 -9.79 1.23 -6.85
N ALA A 38 -10.63 2.28 -6.75
CA ALA A 38 -11.08 3.10 -7.87
C ALA A 38 -11.75 2.30 -9.00
N GLY A 39 -12.33 1.14 -8.69
CA GLY A 39 -12.98 0.25 -9.66
C GLY A 39 -11.99 -0.43 -10.62
N ARG A 40 -10.71 -0.55 -10.23
CA ARG A 40 -9.67 -1.19 -11.04
C ARG A 40 -9.16 -2.43 -10.33
N GLU A 41 -8.96 -3.49 -11.10
CA GLU A 41 -8.35 -4.72 -10.60
C GLU A 41 -6.97 -4.44 -9.97
N VAL A 42 -6.83 -4.86 -8.71
CA VAL A 42 -5.59 -4.80 -7.95
C VAL A 42 -4.64 -5.88 -8.45
N GLN A 43 -3.50 -5.48 -8.99
CA GLN A 43 -2.48 -6.41 -9.50
C GLN A 43 -1.45 -6.80 -8.43
N GLU A 44 -1.11 -5.85 -7.56
CA GLU A 44 -0.15 -6.06 -6.47
C GLU A 44 -0.52 -5.14 -5.32
N LYS A 45 -0.42 -5.63 -4.08
CA LYS A 45 -0.64 -4.84 -2.87
C LYS A 45 0.35 -5.26 -1.81
N GLY A 46 0.68 -4.36 -0.89
CA GLY A 46 1.66 -4.65 0.15
C GLY A 46 2.05 -3.42 0.93
N PHE A 47 3.23 -3.49 1.54
CA PHE A 47 3.83 -2.39 2.29
C PHE A 47 5.21 -2.08 1.78
N CYS A 48 5.52 -0.79 1.67
CA CYS A 48 6.87 -0.29 1.48
C CYS A 48 7.38 0.18 2.84
N TYR A 49 8.65 -0.05 3.12
CA TYR A 49 9.25 0.35 4.38
C TYR A 49 10.67 0.86 4.21
N SER A 50 11.11 1.69 5.15
CA SER A 50 12.46 2.21 5.20
C SER A 50 12.86 2.51 6.64
N ILE A 51 14.14 2.34 6.96
CA ILE A 51 14.72 2.70 8.26
C ILE A 51 15.41 4.07 8.24
N THR A 52 15.52 4.69 7.07
CA THR A 52 16.16 6.00 6.86
C THR A 52 15.20 7.05 6.32
N THR A 53 14.26 6.65 5.46
CA THR A 53 13.34 7.56 4.77
C THR A 53 11.98 7.57 5.48
N PRO A 54 11.48 8.73 5.96
CA PRO A 54 10.21 8.82 6.67
C PRO A 54 8.98 8.60 5.78
N GLU A 55 9.13 8.79 4.47
CA GLU A 55 8.08 8.60 3.47
C GLU A 55 8.51 7.53 2.47
N PRO A 56 8.49 6.24 2.84
CA PRO A 56 8.84 5.17 1.92
C PRO A 56 7.86 5.13 0.74
N THR A 57 8.41 4.79 -0.41
CA THR A 57 7.73 4.66 -1.70
C THR A 57 7.82 3.23 -2.21
N SER A 58 7.08 2.91 -3.26
CA SER A 58 7.18 1.59 -3.93
C SER A 58 8.52 1.30 -4.59
N ALA A 59 9.48 2.23 -4.55
CA ALA A 59 10.87 2.03 -4.98
C ALA A 59 11.81 1.63 -3.82
N ASP A 60 11.38 1.79 -2.57
CA ASP A 60 12.11 1.34 -1.38
C ASP A 60 11.92 -0.17 -1.15
N GLU A 61 12.40 -0.68 -0.02
CA GLU A 61 12.12 -2.06 0.36
C GLU A 61 10.61 -2.28 0.49
N LYS A 62 10.13 -3.41 -0.04
CA LYS A 62 8.72 -3.73 -0.05
C LYS A 62 8.48 -5.18 0.28
N VAL A 63 7.33 -5.42 0.88
CA VAL A 63 6.77 -6.75 1.12
C VAL A 63 5.40 -6.81 0.47
N THR A 64 5.18 -7.82 -0.36
CA THR A 64 3.89 -8.09 -0.99
C THR A 64 2.97 -8.80 -0.01
N SER A 65 1.68 -8.51 -0.11
CA SER A 65 0.64 -9.18 0.67
C SER A 65 -0.11 -10.14 -0.23
N ASP A 66 -0.13 -11.41 0.14
CA ASP A 66 -0.93 -12.47 -0.50
C ASP A 66 -2.34 -12.61 0.11
N ALA A 67 -2.72 -11.72 1.04
CA ALA A 67 -4.07 -11.70 1.58
C ALA A 67 -5.11 -11.50 0.48
N GLU A 68 -6.25 -12.17 0.56
CA GLU A 68 -7.33 -12.06 -0.42
C GLU A 68 -8.07 -10.71 -0.31
N SER A 69 -8.85 -10.36 -1.35
CA SER A 69 -9.81 -9.24 -1.33
C SER A 69 -9.18 -7.86 -1.05
N SER A 70 -9.80 -7.04 -0.18
CA SER A 70 -9.36 -5.68 0.17
C SER A 70 -8.34 -5.65 1.31
N LEU A 71 -8.00 -6.79 1.92
CA LEU A 71 -7.05 -6.81 3.04
C LEU A 71 -5.61 -6.76 2.53
N ILE A 72 -4.77 -5.98 3.19
CA ILE A 72 -3.31 -5.97 3.00
C ILE A 72 -2.71 -6.42 4.33
N THR A 73 -2.02 -7.56 4.35
CA THR A 73 -1.32 -8.04 5.55
C THR A 73 0.01 -8.64 5.16
N ALA A 74 1.08 -8.24 5.85
CA ALA A 74 2.41 -8.77 5.61
C ALA A 74 3.27 -8.75 6.88
N ALA A 75 4.12 -9.77 7.01
CA ALA A 75 5.17 -9.79 8.02
C ALA A 75 6.44 -9.16 7.44
N ILE A 76 6.97 -8.15 8.13
CA ILE A 76 8.26 -7.54 7.83
C ILE A 76 9.28 -8.20 8.75
N THR A 77 10.29 -8.84 8.17
CA THR A 77 11.34 -9.56 8.89
C THR A 77 12.72 -9.04 8.50
N GLY A 78 13.72 -9.23 9.36
CA GLY A 78 15.09 -8.80 9.08
C GLY A 78 15.35 -7.34 9.44
N LEU A 79 14.50 -6.75 10.29
CA LEU A 79 14.70 -5.39 10.78
C LEU A 79 15.90 -5.32 11.73
N SER A 80 16.59 -4.17 11.69
CA SER A 80 17.66 -3.86 12.64
C SER A 80 17.09 -3.52 14.02
N SER A 81 17.64 -4.13 15.06
CA SER A 81 17.21 -3.90 16.44
C SER A 81 17.35 -2.43 16.86
N ASN A 82 16.37 -1.92 17.61
CA ASN A 82 16.40 -0.57 18.20
C ASN A 82 16.49 0.58 17.16
N MET A 83 15.94 0.36 15.97
CA MET A 83 15.80 1.39 14.93
C MET A 83 14.32 1.72 14.68
N LYS A 84 14.05 2.98 14.32
CA LYS A 84 12.72 3.37 13.83
C LYS A 84 12.55 2.89 12.40
N CYS A 85 11.44 2.21 12.13
CA CYS A 85 11.03 1.80 10.80
C CYS A 85 9.80 2.62 10.39
N TYR A 86 9.82 3.17 9.19
CA TYR A 86 8.71 3.84 8.55
C TYR A 86 8.08 2.88 7.55
N ILE A 87 6.75 2.84 7.51
CA ILE A 87 6.00 1.90 6.70
C ILE A 87 4.82 2.63 6.04
N ARG A 88 4.54 2.26 4.79
CA ARG A 88 3.43 2.79 4.02
C ARG A 88 2.81 1.69 3.18
N ALA A 89 1.49 1.55 3.27
CA ALA A 89 0.75 0.64 2.40
C ALA A 89 0.76 1.15 0.94
N TYR A 90 0.82 0.22 -0.01
CA TYR A 90 0.71 0.54 -1.43
C TYR A 90 -0.21 -0.47 -2.13
N VAL A 91 -0.82 0.01 -3.21
CA VAL A 91 -1.66 -0.77 -4.10
C VAL A 91 -1.29 -0.37 -5.52
N LYS A 92 -1.06 -1.37 -6.37
CA LYS A 92 -0.73 -1.22 -7.77
C LYS A 92 -1.87 -1.83 -8.58
N ASN A 93 -2.55 -0.99 -9.33
CA ASN A 93 -3.63 -1.39 -10.21
C ASN A 93 -3.15 -1.45 -11.65
N ALA A 94 -3.83 -2.22 -12.49
CA ALA A 94 -3.65 -2.14 -13.92
C ALA A 94 -3.88 -0.69 -14.38
N ARG A 95 -3.05 -0.19 -15.31
CA ARG A 95 -3.37 1.06 -16.01
C ARG A 95 -4.71 0.86 -16.70
N ALA A 96 -5.67 1.76 -16.47
CA ALA A 96 -6.86 1.80 -17.30
C ALA A 96 -6.40 2.16 -18.71
N TYR A 97 -6.61 1.25 -19.66
CA TYR A 97 -6.59 1.59 -21.07
C TYR A 97 -7.86 2.41 -21.32
N HIS A 98 -7.70 3.72 -21.50
CA HIS A 98 -8.71 4.57 -22.13
C HIS A 98 -8.32 4.76 -23.59
#